data_AF-A0A4U1BMV4-F1
#
_entry.id   AF-A0A4U1BMV4-F1
#
_cell.length_a   1.000
_cell.length_b   1.000
_cell.length_c   1.000
_cell.angle_alpha   90.00
_cell.angle_beta   90.00
_cell.angle_gamma   90.00
#
_symmetry.space_group_name_H-M   'P 1'
#
loop_
_entity.id
_entity.type
_entity.pdbx_description
1 polymer ?
#
loop_
_entity_poly.entity_id
_entity_poly.type
_entity_poly.pdbx_seq_one_letter_code
_entity_poly.pdbx_strand_id
1 'polypeptide(L)'
;MSRGASALGDYKTNWLSFRMISEKLKAEKVRFLGRSGEYSQAGLTDSMLLQRLIVNVEAILAEESVQWQQSQLTQQGAAAPIEETESALPVGLGQPLASKTATAINKATS
;
A
#
# COMPACT_ATOMS: atom_id res chain seq x y z
N MET A 1 19.83 18.43 -11.43
CA MET A 1 18.70 19.39 -11.35
C MET A 1 17.32 18.70 -11.26
N SER A 2 17.18 17.50 -10.69
CA SER A 2 15.92 16.73 -10.74
C SER A 2 14.99 16.82 -9.51
N ARG A 3 15.45 17.34 -8.36
CA ARG A 3 14.64 17.36 -7.12
C ARG A 3 13.35 18.19 -7.21
N GLY A 4 13.36 19.27 -7.99
CA GLY A 4 12.18 20.14 -8.14
C GLY A 4 11.02 19.50 -8.91
N ALA A 5 11.32 18.63 -9.89
CA ALA A 5 10.30 17.93 -10.66
C ALA A 5 9.64 16.81 -9.87
N SER A 6 10.42 16.05 -9.09
CA SER A 6 9.89 15.00 -8.19
C SER A 6 8.98 15.58 -7.11
N ALA A 7 9.40 16.66 -6.44
CA ALA A 7 8.60 17.32 -5.41
C ALA A 7 7.25 17.88 -5.92
N LEU A 8 7.20 18.28 -7.20
CA LEU A 8 5.97 18.76 -7.83
C LEU A 8 4.99 17.63 -8.15
N GLY A 9 5.51 16.46 -8.53
CA GLY A 9 4.72 15.23 -8.69
C GLY A 9 4.06 14.80 -7.38
N ASP A 10 4.83 14.82 -6.29
CA ASP A 10 4.35 14.49 -4.95
C ASP A 10 3.30 15.49 -4.46
N TYR A 11 3.50 16.79 -4.71
CA TYR A 11 2.53 17.82 -4.34
C TYR A 11 1.17 17.60 -4.99
N LYS A 12 1.14 17.32 -6.31
CA LYS A 12 -0.12 17.10 -7.03
C LYS A 12 -0.90 15.91 -6.46
N THR A 13 -0.19 14.81 -6.19
CA THR A 13 -0.78 13.60 -5.63
C THR A 13 -1.30 13.84 -4.22
N ASN A 14 -0.49 14.44 -3.35
CA ASN A 14 -0.87 14.76 -1.97
C ASN A 14 -2.08 15.70 -1.91
N TRP A 15 -2.10 16.72 -2.78
CA TRP A 15 -3.22 17.66 -2.89
C TRP A 15 -4.53 16.98 -3.31
N LEU A 16 -4.46 16.08 -4.30
CA LEU A 16 -5.62 15.35 -4.76
C LEU A 16 -6.16 14.42 -3.67
N SER A 17 -5.27 13.67 -3.00
CA SER A 17 -5.63 12.81 -1.87
C SER A 17 -6.32 13.60 -0.77
N PHE A 18 -5.72 14.71 -0.33
CA PHE A 18 -6.31 15.60 0.67
C PHE A 18 -7.74 16.04 0.30
N ARG A 19 -7.96 16.45 -0.96
CA ARG A 19 -9.30 16.84 -1.41
C ARG A 19 -10.28 15.70 -1.39
N MET A 20 -9.89 14.52 -1.86
CA MET A 20 -10.78 13.34 -1.86
C MET A 20 -11.19 12.95 -0.44
N ILE A 21 -10.25 12.92 0.50
CA ILE A 21 -10.52 12.60 1.91
C ILE A 21 -11.44 13.65 2.54
N SER A 22 -11.16 14.93 2.29
CA SER A 22 -11.98 16.04 2.79
C SER A 22 -13.42 15.95 2.30
N GLU A 23 -13.62 15.63 1.01
CA GLU A 23 -14.96 15.45 0.46
C GLU A 23 -15.66 14.19 1.01
N LYS A 24 -14.94 13.08 1.22
CA LYS A 24 -15.50 11.88 1.91
C LYS A 24 -16.00 12.24 3.32
N LEU A 25 -15.18 12.93 4.12
CA LEU A 25 -15.54 13.34 5.49
C LEU A 25 -16.71 14.33 5.51
N LYS A 26 -16.73 15.28 4.56
CA LYS A 26 -17.83 16.23 4.42
C LYS A 26 -19.13 15.54 4.04
N ALA A 27 -19.09 14.59 3.09
CA ALA A 27 -20.25 13.79 2.72
C ALA A 27 -20.78 13.01 3.94
N GLU A 28 -19.90 12.43 4.74
CA GLU A 28 -20.29 11.70 5.94
C GLU A 28 -20.96 12.59 6.99
N LYS A 29 -20.40 13.78 7.23
CA LYS A 29 -21.04 14.79 8.08
C LYS A 29 -22.44 15.17 7.58
N VAL A 30 -22.59 15.38 6.26
CA VAL A 30 -23.88 15.74 5.67
C VAL A 30 -24.88 14.58 5.81
N ARG A 31 -24.45 13.33 5.64
CA ARG A 31 -25.34 12.16 5.84
C ARG A 31 -25.84 12.06 7.27
N PHE A 32 -24.96 12.25 8.25
CA PHE A 32 -25.29 12.23 9.67
C PHE A 32 -26.27 13.35 10.03
N LEU A 33 -25.97 14.60 9.66
CA LEU A 33 -26.83 15.74 9.97
C LEU A 33 -28.16 15.68 9.22
N GLY A 34 -28.15 15.22 7.97
CA GLY A 34 -29.34 15.04 7.15
C GLY A 34 -30.15 13.79 7.48
N ARG A 35 -29.72 12.98 8.47
CA ARG A 35 -30.36 11.70 8.85
C ARG A 35 -30.67 10.83 7.63
N SER A 36 -29.68 10.62 6.76
CA SER A 36 -29.83 9.88 5.50
C SER A 36 -28.95 8.63 5.47
N GLY A 37 -29.29 7.68 4.59
CA GLY A 37 -28.56 6.42 4.47
C GLY A 37 -28.64 5.58 5.74
N GLU A 38 -27.49 5.16 6.27
CA GLU A 38 -27.44 4.34 7.49
C GLU A 38 -27.89 5.10 8.75
N TYR A 39 -28.00 6.42 8.68
CA TYR A 39 -28.47 7.27 9.79
C TYR A 39 -29.99 7.48 9.81
N SER A 40 -30.73 6.98 8.81
CA SER A 40 -32.18 7.13 8.73
C SER A 40 -32.97 5.94 9.31
N GLN A 41 -32.30 4.90 9.81
CA GLN A 41 -32.97 3.69 10.26
C GLN A 41 -33.84 3.97 11.50
N ALA A 42 -35.07 3.44 11.47
CA ALA A 42 -36.00 3.57 12.58
C ALA A 42 -35.46 2.86 13.84
N GLY A 43 -35.68 3.48 15.00
CA GLY A 43 -35.30 2.91 16.29
C GLY A 43 -33.86 3.16 16.75
N LEU A 44 -33.08 3.95 16.00
CA LEU A 44 -31.75 4.38 16.46
C LEU A 44 -31.85 5.54 17.44
N THR A 45 -31.14 5.43 18.55
CA THR A 45 -30.92 6.53 19.48
C THR A 45 -29.83 7.47 18.96
N ASP A 46 -29.78 8.70 19.46
CA ASP A 46 -28.72 9.64 19.12
C ASP A 46 -27.32 9.11 19.46
N SER A 47 -27.17 8.35 20.55
CA SER A 47 -25.91 7.70 20.91
C SER A 47 -25.47 6.67 19.87
N MET A 48 -26.40 5.86 19.34
CA MET A 48 -26.09 4.87 18.30
C MET A 48 -25.72 5.55 16.97
N LEU A 49 -26.40 6.66 16.65
CA LEU A 49 -26.12 7.44 15.45
C LEU A 49 -24.72 8.09 15.53
N LEU A 50 -24.37 8.63 16.69
CA LEU A 50 -23.03 9.17 16.93
C LEU A 50 -21.96 8.09 16.87
N GLN A 51 -22.22 6.91 17.46
CA GLN A 51 -21.29 5.79 17.39
C GLN A 51 -21.02 5.36 15.95
N ARG A 52 -22.06 5.31 15.11
CA ARG A 52 -21.91 5.01 13.68
C ARG A 52 -21.06 6.04 12.96
N LEU A 53 -21.27 7.33 13.24
CA LEU A 53 -20.45 8.40 12.68
C LEU A 53 -18.97 8.23 13.04
N ILE A 54 -18.66 7.94 14.30
CA ILE A 54 -17.29 7.73 14.77
C ILE A 54 -16.65 6.57 14.00
N VAL A 55 -17.32 5.41 13.97
CA VAL A 55 -16.81 4.22 13.27
C VAL A 55 -16.57 4.49 11.79
N ASN A 56 -17.48 5.19 11.12
CA ASN A 56 -17.35 5.50 9.69
C ASN A 56 -16.20 6.49 9.43
N VAL A 57 -16.03 7.51 10.27
CA VAL A 57 -14.90 8.45 10.18
C VAL A 57 -13.57 7.74 10.43
N GLU A 58 -13.50 6.89 11.44
CA GLU A 58 -12.31 6.08 11.72
C GLU A 58 -11.96 5.16 10.56
N ALA A 59 -12.94 4.52 9.93
CA ALA A 59 -12.73 3.68 8.76
C ALA A 59 -12.17 4.48 7.56
N ILE A 60 -12.68 5.69 7.31
CA ILE A 60 -12.16 6.60 6.25
C ILE A 60 -10.70 6.96 6.51
N LEU A 61 -10.36 7.30 7.77
CA LEU A 61 -9.00 7.67 8.15
C LEU A 61 -8.04 6.47 8.14
N ALA A 62 -8.51 5.29 8.53
CA ALA A 62 -7.73 4.07 8.48
C ALA A 62 -7.39 3.67 7.03
N GLU A 63 -8.38 3.76 6.12
CA GLU A 63 -8.18 3.52 4.69
C GLU A 63 -7.11 4.47 4.11
N GLU A 64 -7.19 5.76 4.46
CA GLU A 64 -6.21 6.76 4.06
C GLU A 64 -4.81 6.42 4.58
N SER A 65 -4.70 6.06 5.86
CA SER A 65 -3.41 5.83 6.50
C SER A 65 -2.68 4.67 5.83
N VAL A 66 -3.40 3.61 5.48
CA VAL A 66 -2.86 2.47 4.72
C VAL A 66 -2.38 2.91 3.33
N GLN A 67 -3.18 3.72 2.61
CA GLN A 67 -2.80 4.22 1.29
C GLN A 67 -1.57 5.14 1.35
N TRP A 68 -1.47 5.97 2.39
CA TRP A 68 -0.32 6.83 2.60
C TRP A 68 0.95 6.02 2.88
N GLN A 69 0.87 5.02 3.78
CA GLN A 69 1.98 4.12 4.05
C GLN A 69 2.45 3.36 2.79
N GLN A 70 1.51 2.85 2.00
CA GLN A 70 1.83 2.16 0.75
C GLN A 70 2.51 3.09 -0.27
N SER A 71 2.08 4.34 -0.34
CA SER A 71 2.68 5.35 -1.22
C SER A 71 4.12 5.64 -0.80
N GLN A 72 4.40 5.75 0.50
CA GLN A 72 5.75 5.98 1.02
C GLN A 72 6.70 4.80 0.73
N LEU A 73 6.23 3.56 0.88
CA LEU A 73 7.02 2.37 0.54
C LEU A 73 7.36 2.32 -0.95
N THR A 74 6.42 2.71 -1.82
CA THR A 74 6.64 2.76 -3.27
C THR A 74 7.67 3.82 -3.65
N GLN A 75 7.70 4.95 -2.94
CA GLN A 75 8.71 5.99 -3.15
C GLN A 75 10.11 5.59 -2.62
N GLN A 76 10.18 4.85 -1.52
CA GLN A 76 11.45 4.38 -0.95
C GLN A 76 12.05 3.19 -1.71
N GLY A 77 11.21 2.29 -2.25
CA GLY A 77 11.66 1.13 -3.04
C GLY A 77 12.21 1.45 -4.43
N ALA A 78 12.02 2.67 -4.93
CA ALA A 78 12.55 3.12 -6.22
C ALA A 78 14.03 3.55 -6.17
N ALA A 79 14.67 3.52 -4.99
CA ALA A 79 16.07 3.90 -4.79
C ALA A 79 16.90 2.74 -4.18
N ALA A 80 17.18 1.71 -4.99
CA ALA A 80 18.27 0.76 -4.72
C ALA A 80 19.07 0.49 -6.01
N PRO A 81 20.40 0.27 -5.90
CA PRO A 81 21.37 0.65 -6.91
C PRO A 81 21.59 -0.42 -7.99
N ILE A 82 21.79 0.07 -9.22
CA ILE A 82 22.38 -0.71 -10.32
C ILE A 82 23.88 -0.80 -10.00
N GLU A 83 24.27 -1.72 -9.13
CA GLU A 83 25.67 -2.13 -8.98
C GLU A 83 26.02 -3.17 -10.06
N GLU A 84 27.23 -3.00 -10.59
CA GLU A 84 27.82 -3.65 -11.74
C GLU A 84 27.72 -5.19 -11.70
N THR A 85 27.28 -5.79 -12.80
CA THR A 85 27.78 -7.11 -13.21
C THR A 85 28.68 -6.92 -14.42
N GLU A 86 29.92 -6.57 -14.07
CA GLU A 86 31.15 -7.15 -14.58
C GLU A 86 31.20 -7.49 -16.07
N SER A 87 31.84 -6.59 -16.81
CA SER A 87 32.57 -6.89 -18.03
C SER A 87 33.65 -7.95 -17.75
N ALA A 88 33.38 -9.22 -18.05
CA ALA A 88 34.40 -10.23 -18.24
C ALA A 88 33.95 -11.25 -19.30
N LEU A 89 34.32 -11.01 -20.55
CA LEU A 89 34.45 -12.08 -21.55
C LEU A 89 35.67 -12.92 -21.18
N PRO A 90 35.55 -14.25 -21.19
CA PRO A 90 36.56 -15.04 -21.86
C PRO A 90 35.97 -16.04 -22.86
N VAL A 91 36.49 -15.93 -24.08
CA VAL A 91 36.52 -16.95 -25.13
C VAL A 91 37.15 -18.23 -24.56
N GLY A 92 36.53 -19.40 -24.77
CA GLY A 92 37.19 -20.68 -24.45
C GLY A 92 36.28 -21.91 -24.51
N LEU A 93 36.32 -22.59 -25.66
CA LEU A 93 35.74 -23.91 -25.95
C LEU A 93 36.17 -25.00 -24.94
N GLY A 94 35.25 -25.89 -24.56
CA GLY A 94 35.60 -27.18 -23.93
C GLY A 94 34.51 -27.84 -23.08
N GLN A 95 33.60 -28.60 -23.71
CA GLN A 95 32.85 -29.70 -23.07
C GLN A 95 33.78 -30.89 -22.72
N PRO A 96 33.29 -32.02 -22.16
CA PRO A 96 32.24 -32.27 -21.14
C PRO A 96 32.73 -33.28 -20.06
N LEU A 97 31.92 -33.67 -19.05
CA LEU A 97 31.63 -35.08 -18.70
C LEU A 97 30.81 -35.25 -17.39
N ALA A 98 29.72 -36.02 -17.52
CA ALA A 98 29.19 -37.07 -16.64
C ALA A 98 28.79 -36.75 -15.17
N SER A 99 27.49 -36.74 -14.84
CA SER A 99 26.69 -37.90 -14.38
C SER A 99 26.89 -38.27 -12.91
N LYS A 100 25.82 -38.18 -12.09
CA LYS A 100 25.11 -39.33 -11.51
C LYS A 100 23.97 -38.92 -10.57
N THR A 101 22.90 -39.70 -10.70
CA THR A 101 21.61 -39.82 -10.00
C THR A 101 21.69 -40.34 -8.54
N ALA A 102 20.51 -40.30 -7.88
CA ALA A 102 20.01 -41.07 -6.71
C ALA A 102 19.91 -40.26 -5.40
N THR A 103 18.74 -40.00 -4.79
CA THR A 103 17.69 -40.87 -4.21
C THR A 103 18.12 -41.66 -2.96
N ALA A 104 17.58 -41.28 -1.78
CA ALA A 104 17.17 -42.07 -0.60
C ALA A 104 17.10 -41.10 0.62
N ILE A 105 15.96 -40.81 1.28
CA ILE A 105 15.07 -41.60 2.15
C ILE A 105 15.72 -42.05 3.48
N ASN A 106 15.18 -41.48 4.58
CA ASN A 106 15.06 -41.91 5.99
C ASN A 106 16.30 -42.41 6.77
N LYS A 107 16.51 -41.91 8.00
CA LYS A 107 16.03 -42.51 9.27
C LYS A 107 16.64 -41.82 10.52
N ALA A 108 15.79 -41.59 11.52
CA ALA A 108 15.98 -41.63 12.99
C ALA A 108 17.29 -41.15 13.66
N THR A 109 17.13 -40.29 14.68
CA THR A 109 17.76 -40.26 16.04
C THR A 109 17.54 -38.83 16.57
N SER A 110 17.08 -38.55 17.79
CA SER A 110 16.89 -39.32 19.01
C SER A 110 15.80 -38.64 19.86
#